data_AF-W5SVX8-F1
#
_entry.id   AF-W5SVX8-F1
#
_cell.length_a   1.000
_cell.length_b   1.000
_cell.length_c   1.000
_cell.angle_alpha   90.00
_cell.angle_beta   90.00
_cell.angle_gamma   90.00
#
_symmetry.space_group_name_H-M   'P 1'
#
loop_
_entity.id
_entity.type
_entity.pdbx_description
1 polymer ?
#
loop_
_entity_poly.entity_id
_entity_poly.type
_entity_poly.pdbx_seq_one_letter_code
_entity_poly.pdbx_strand_id
1 'polypeptide(L)'
;MNIFIKLLVLYHTLLLYCCSEYQLNTGSNPDNTQSIEPPTLKIQEHRNENTQESNILTLTNEEKDKFNLLMFAFNKAFQELRNMIEAYQNGTLNHPRDLIEDYQHELNRYTSFVNWLSKDISKQKELANAFSPIYNLLEKERKLYANNITLEKHISNILTKGRHHYLEEYRNPVDNPVRSFFYHYVTFIRNTNEEMFEAFKEYIQSNTMIVQSLRDTVEFIPIPTQ
;
A
#
# COMPACT_ATOMS: atom_id res chain seq x y z
N MET A 1 26.98 0.14 17.97
CA MET A 1 26.23 1.29 17.43
C MET A 1 24.86 0.79 16.99
N ASN A 2 23.81 1.22 17.70
CA ASN A 2 22.48 0.61 17.63
C ASN A 2 21.84 0.78 16.24
N ILE A 3 21.16 -0.24 15.73
CA ILE A 3 20.60 -0.26 14.35
C ILE A 3 19.58 0.88 14.15
N PHE A 4 18.88 1.25 15.23
CA PHE A 4 17.97 2.38 15.29
C PHE A 4 18.67 3.73 15.04
N ILE A 5 19.90 3.89 15.51
CA ILE A 5 20.68 5.13 15.28
C ILE A 5 21.05 5.24 13.80
N LYS A 6 21.38 4.12 13.15
CA LYS A 6 21.67 4.12 11.71
C LYS A 6 20.44 4.46 10.87
N LEU A 7 19.28 3.90 11.23
CA LEU A 7 18.00 4.19 10.55
C LEU A 7 17.56 5.64 10.73
N LEU A 8 17.75 6.21 11.93
CA LEU A 8 17.40 7.60 12.23
C LEU A 8 18.30 8.59 11.47
N VAL A 9 19.59 8.30 11.38
CA VAL A 9 20.54 9.10 10.57
C VAL A 9 20.24 8.99 9.07
N LEU A 10 19.85 7.82 8.58
CA LEU A 10 19.46 7.63 7.17
C LEU A 10 18.17 8.40 6.83
N TYR A 11 17.18 8.38 7.72
CA TYR A 11 15.91 9.08 7.51
C TYR A 11 16.09 10.59 7.51
N HIS A 12 16.94 11.14 8.40
CA HIS A 12 17.27 12.56 8.42
C HIS A 12 18.07 13.01 7.20
N THR A 13 19.00 12.19 6.69
CA THR A 13 19.75 12.55 5.47
C THR A 13 18.87 12.55 4.22
N LEU A 14 17.89 11.65 4.12
CA LEU A 14 16.91 11.63 3.04
C LEU A 14 15.94 12.82 3.10
N LEU A 15 15.46 13.18 4.29
CA LEU A 15 14.59 14.35 4.49
C LEU A 15 15.31 15.66 4.14
N LEU A 16 16.61 15.76 4.44
CA LEU A 16 17.42 16.93 4.09
C LEU A 16 17.76 16.99 2.58
N TYR A 17 17.91 15.84 1.92
CA TYR A 17 18.17 15.77 0.48
C TYR A 17 16.96 16.24 -0.36
N CYS A 18 15.73 16.00 0.10
CA CYS A 18 14.52 16.50 -0.55
C CYS A 18 14.31 18.02 -0.42
N CYS A 19 15.09 18.71 0.42
CA CYS A 19 14.99 20.16 0.60
C CYS A 19 16.03 20.97 -0.19
N SER A 20 16.92 20.33 -0.96
CA SER A 20 17.99 21.02 -1.68
C SER A 20 17.85 20.93 -3.20
N GLU A 21 16.72 21.37 -3.76
CA GLU A 21 16.64 21.76 -5.17
C GLU A 21 15.38 22.58 -5.48
N TYR A 22 15.27 23.75 -4.85
CA TYR A 22 14.45 24.84 -5.39
C TYR A 22 15.38 25.99 -5.77
N GLN A 23 15.93 25.94 -6.98
CA GLN A 23 16.40 27.16 -7.63
C GLN A 23 15.19 27.90 -8.19
N LEU A 24 14.72 28.90 -7.45
CA LEU A 24 13.81 29.92 -7.96
C LEU A 24 14.56 30.78 -8.98
N ASN A 25 14.48 30.37 -10.25
CA ASN A 25 14.88 31.21 -11.38
C ASN A 25 13.68 32.11 -11.73
N THR A 26 13.49 33.21 -11.01
CA THR A 26 12.56 34.27 -11.44
C THR A 26 13.26 35.13 -12.49
N GLY A 27 13.05 34.74 -13.76
CA GLY A 27 13.46 35.48 -14.94
C GLY A 27 12.82 36.86 -15.03
N SER A 28 13.62 37.81 -15.48
CA SER A 28 13.27 39.20 -15.76
C SER A 28 12.89 39.36 -17.24
N ASN A 29 11.65 39.84 -17.50
CA ASN A 29 11.15 40.72 -18.58
C ASN A 29 11.52 40.50 -20.08
N PRO A 30 10.86 41.17 -21.05
CA PRO A 30 9.50 41.73 -21.13
C PRO A 30 8.76 41.36 -22.46
N ASP A 31 7.56 41.91 -22.59
CA ASP A 31 6.67 42.03 -23.76
C ASP A 31 7.29 41.92 -25.17
N ASN A 32 6.54 41.26 -26.07
CA ASN A 32 6.19 41.88 -27.35
C ASN A 32 4.93 41.25 -27.96
N THR A 33 3.96 42.14 -28.18
CA THR A 33 2.73 41.98 -28.96
C THR A 33 3.04 41.78 -30.43
N GLN A 34 2.36 40.86 -31.12
CA GLN A 34 1.92 41.11 -32.49
C GLN A 34 0.71 40.23 -32.88
N SER A 35 -0.37 40.95 -33.18
CA SER A 35 -1.63 40.52 -33.78
C SER A 35 -1.45 40.21 -35.26
N ILE A 36 -1.98 39.06 -35.72
CA ILE A 36 -2.45 38.87 -37.10
C ILE A 36 -3.70 37.96 -37.06
N GLU A 37 -4.81 38.50 -37.57
CA GLU A 37 -6.13 37.87 -37.75
C GLU A 37 -6.20 36.95 -39.00
N PRO A 38 -7.28 36.16 -39.18
CA PRO A 38 -7.27 34.82 -39.78
C PRO A 38 -7.70 34.77 -41.26
N PRO A 39 -7.63 33.58 -41.89
CA PRO A 39 -8.61 33.22 -42.90
C PRO A 39 -9.33 31.89 -42.61
N THR A 40 -10.65 32.02 -42.46
CA THR A 40 -11.70 31.03 -42.73
C THR A 40 -11.39 30.10 -43.90
N LEU A 41 -11.69 28.79 -43.79
CA LEU A 41 -12.33 28.00 -44.85
C LEU A 41 -12.74 26.59 -44.39
N LYS A 42 -14.05 26.31 -44.61
CA LYS A 42 -14.71 25.05 -44.96
C LYS A 42 -14.94 23.98 -43.88
N ILE A 43 -16.17 24.01 -43.38
CA ILE A 43 -16.93 22.81 -43.00
C ILE A 43 -16.98 21.89 -44.22
N GLN A 44 -16.35 20.73 -44.12
CA GLN A 44 -16.67 19.55 -44.92
C GLN A 44 -17.01 18.43 -43.94
N GLU A 45 -18.29 18.07 -43.91
CA GLU A 45 -18.74 16.79 -43.40
C GLU A 45 -18.04 15.68 -44.20
N HIS A 46 -17.04 15.05 -43.58
CA HIS A 46 -16.61 13.73 -43.98
C HIS A 46 -16.76 12.79 -42.78
N ARG A 47 -17.85 12.02 -42.86
CA ARG A 47 -18.08 10.75 -42.16
C ARG A 47 -16.81 9.91 -42.22
N ASN A 48 -16.10 9.84 -41.10
CA ASN A 48 -15.14 8.79 -40.83
C ASN A 48 -15.67 7.99 -39.63
N GLU A 49 -16.14 6.78 -39.93
CA GLU A 49 -16.23 5.68 -38.98
C GLU A 49 -14.81 5.34 -38.52
N ASN A 50 -14.27 6.14 -37.60
CA ASN A 50 -13.23 5.66 -36.70
C ASN A 50 -13.96 5.22 -35.45
N THR A 51 -14.16 3.90 -35.35
CA THR A 51 -14.25 3.23 -34.05
C THR A 51 -12.98 3.62 -33.31
N GLN A 52 -13.06 4.73 -32.57
CA GLN A 52 -12.16 5.03 -31.49
C GLN A 52 -12.49 3.92 -30.49
N GLU A 53 -11.76 2.80 -30.58
CA GLU A 53 -11.57 1.93 -29.43
C GLU A 53 -11.10 2.88 -28.34
N SER A 54 -12.04 3.33 -27.51
CA SER A 54 -11.68 3.79 -26.20
C SER A 54 -10.93 2.60 -25.64
N ASN A 55 -9.61 2.72 -25.49
CA ASN A 55 -8.86 1.83 -24.64
C ASN A 55 -9.52 1.95 -23.28
N ILE A 56 -10.54 1.13 -23.02
CA ILE A 56 -11.24 1.13 -21.74
C ILE A 56 -10.15 0.71 -20.77
N LEU A 57 -9.75 1.66 -19.93
CA LEU A 57 -8.76 1.42 -18.90
C LEU A 57 -9.31 0.29 -18.03
N THR A 58 -8.75 -0.91 -18.20
CA THR A 58 -9.14 -2.11 -17.49
C THR A 58 -7.89 -2.77 -16.93
N LEU A 59 -8.03 -3.41 -15.79
CA LEU A 59 -6.98 -4.24 -15.23
C LEU A 59 -6.87 -5.54 -16.03
N THR A 60 -5.63 -5.94 -16.33
CA THR A 60 -5.32 -7.30 -16.74
C THR A 60 -5.65 -8.30 -15.62
N ASN A 61 -5.77 -9.58 -15.94
CA ASN A 61 -6.05 -10.60 -14.92
C ASN A 61 -4.95 -10.64 -13.84
N GLU A 62 -3.69 -10.50 -14.24
CA GLU A 62 -2.57 -10.46 -13.29
C GLU A 62 -2.63 -9.24 -12.36
N GLU A 63 -2.97 -8.06 -12.89
CA GLU A 63 -3.16 -6.85 -12.08
C GLU A 63 -4.35 -7.00 -11.12
N LYS A 64 -5.46 -7.62 -11.56
CA LYS A 64 -6.61 -7.93 -10.70
C LYS A 64 -6.22 -8.86 -9.57
N ASP A 65 -5.48 -9.93 -9.85
CA ASP A 65 -5.07 -10.91 -8.84
C ASP A 65 -4.18 -10.26 -7.77
N LYS A 66 -3.21 -9.43 -8.19
CA LYS A 66 -2.34 -8.67 -7.27
C LYS A 66 -3.12 -7.69 -6.42
N PHE A 67 -3.98 -6.90 -7.04
CA PHE A 67 -4.81 -5.91 -6.35
C PHE A 67 -5.77 -6.59 -5.35
N ASN A 68 -6.47 -7.64 -5.78
CA ASN A 68 -7.40 -8.37 -4.93
C ASN A 68 -6.69 -9.02 -3.74
N LEU A 69 -5.51 -9.60 -3.94
CA LEU A 69 -4.72 -10.17 -2.86
C LEU A 69 -4.25 -9.10 -1.86
N LEU A 70 -3.79 -7.95 -2.36
CA LEU A 70 -3.43 -6.79 -1.54
C LEU A 70 -4.60 -6.38 -0.66
N MET A 71 -5.76 -6.14 -1.28
CA MET A 71 -6.97 -5.72 -0.57
C MET A 71 -7.48 -6.80 0.40
N PHE A 72 -7.41 -8.08 0.03
CA PHE A 72 -7.75 -9.19 0.91
C PHE A 72 -6.93 -9.17 2.20
N ALA A 73 -5.61 -8.98 2.09
CA ALA A 73 -4.72 -8.97 3.23
C ALA A 73 -4.98 -7.77 4.16
N PHE A 74 -5.16 -6.56 3.61
CA PHE A 74 -5.50 -5.39 4.41
C PHE A 74 -6.90 -5.48 5.03
N ASN A 75 -7.90 -5.94 4.29
CA ASN A 75 -9.24 -6.18 4.83
C ASN A 75 -9.21 -7.15 6.01
N LYS A 76 -8.33 -8.16 5.95
CA LYS A 76 -8.16 -9.09 7.05
C LYS A 76 -7.52 -8.45 8.28
N ALA A 77 -6.53 -7.58 8.11
CA ALA A 77 -5.96 -6.80 9.21
C ALA A 77 -7.01 -5.88 9.86
N PHE A 78 -7.82 -5.17 9.06
CA PHE A 78 -8.90 -4.33 9.59
C PHE A 78 -10.07 -5.11 10.19
N GLN A 79 -10.29 -6.36 9.76
CA GLN A 79 -11.27 -7.23 10.41
C GLN A 79 -10.87 -7.52 11.87
N GLU A 80 -9.57 -7.61 12.17
CA GLU A 80 -9.15 -7.76 13.57
C GLU A 80 -9.43 -6.50 14.39
N LEU A 81 -9.22 -5.31 13.81
CA LEU A 81 -9.61 -4.05 14.44
C LEU A 81 -11.12 -4.01 14.74
N ARG A 82 -11.95 -4.42 13.77
CA ARG A 82 -13.39 -4.56 13.94
C ARG A 82 -13.75 -5.52 15.08
N ASN A 83 -13.13 -6.69 15.11
CA ASN A 83 -13.37 -7.68 16.17
C ASN A 83 -13.01 -7.14 17.56
N MET A 84 -11.95 -6.33 17.68
CA MET A 84 -11.58 -5.69 18.96
C MET A 84 -12.61 -4.66 19.40
N ILE A 85 -13.12 -3.85 18.48
CA ILE A 85 -14.19 -2.88 18.76
C ILE A 85 -15.45 -3.61 19.21
N GLU A 86 -15.86 -4.68 18.51
CA GLU A 86 -17.01 -5.50 18.87
C GLU A 86 -16.84 -6.17 20.24
N ALA A 87 -15.65 -6.71 20.54
CA ALA A 87 -15.31 -7.31 21.83
C ALA A 87 -15.32 -6.29 22.98
N TYR A 88 -14.96 -5.04 22.72
CA TYR A 88 -15.11 -3.97 23.69
C TYR A 88 -16.58 -3.63 23.94
N GLN A 89 -17.36 -3.47 22.86
CA GLN A 89 -18.79 -3.12 22.93
C GLN A 89 -19.63 -4.18 23.65
N ASN A 90 -19.28 -5.46 23.52
CA ASN A 90 -19.97 -6.56 24.19
C ASN A 90 -19.42 -6.90 25.59
N GLY A 91 -18.40 -6.16 26.06
CA GLY A 91 -17.80 -6.33 27.39
C GLY A 91 -16.84 -7.50 27.55
N THR A 92 -16.44 -8.17 26.47
CA THR A 92 -15.47 -9.29 26.50
C THR A 92 -14.01 -8.83 26.44
N LEU A 93 -13.77 -7.56 26.09
CA LEU A 93 -12.47 -6.91 26.10
C LEU A 93 -12.50 -5.64 26.96
N ASN A 94 -11.57 -5.51 27.90
CA ASN A 94 -11.37 -4.28 28.65
C ASN A 94 -10.19 -3.49 28.06
N HIS A 95 -10.48 -2.33 27.47
CA HIS A 95 -9.50 -1.47 26.81
C HIS A 95 -9.81 0.00 27.13
N PRO A 96 -8.83 0.92 27.21
CA PRO A 96 -9.12 2.35 27.31
C PRO A 96 -10.09 2.83 26.23
N ARG A 97 -11.12 3.58 26.66
CA ARG A 97 -12.17 4.09 25.77
C ARG A 97 -11.58 4.90 24.62
N ASP A 98 -10.69 5.83 24.93
CA ASP A 98 -10.07 6.73 23.95
C ASP A 98 -9.38 5.94 22.81
N LEU A 99 -8.74 4.81 23.14
CA LEU A 99 -8.12 3.96 22.11
C LEU A 99 -9.15 3.25 21.23
N ILE A 100 -10.30 2.86 21.78
CA ILE A 100 -11.38 2.26 21.00
C ILE A 100 -12.01 3.31 20.06
N GLU A 101 -12.10 4.56 20.51
CA GLU A 101 -12.54 5.68 19.67
C GLU A 101 -11.55 5.92 18.52
N ASP A 102 -10.24 5.89 18.79
CA ASP A 102 -9.20 5.95 17.75
C ASP A 102 -9.36 4.81 16.74
N TYR A 103 -9.52 3.57 17.20
CA TYR A 103 -9.73 2.40 16.33
C TYR A 103 -10.99 2.52 15.46
N GLN A 104 -12.07 3.07 15.99
CA GLN A 104 -13.30 3.31 15.22
C GLN A 104 -13.06 4.37 14.14
N HIS A 105 -12.38 5.45 14.48
CA HIS A 105 -12.02 6.50 13.53
C HIS A 105 -11.14 5.94 12.40
N GLU A 106 -10.13 5.14 12.74
CA GLU A 106 -9.25 4.47 11.79
C GLU A 106 -10.02 3.52 10.85
N LEU A 107 -10.91 2.69 11.40
CA LEU A 107 -11.74 1.76 10.64
C LEU A 107 -12.68 2.50 9.66
N ASN A 108 -13.29 3.60 10.09
CA ASN A 108 -14.18 4.42 9.26
C ASN A 108 -13.42 5.06 8.10
N ARG A 109 -12.21 5.55 8.37
CA ARG A 109 -11.35 6.13 7.35
C ARG A 109 -10.87 5.11 6.34
N TYR A 110 -10.44 3.93 6.79
CA TYR A 110 -10.10 2.83 5.88
C TYR A 110 -11.29 2.42 5.01
N THR A 111 -12.47 2.28 5.60
CA THR A 111 -13.69 1.94 4.85
C THR A 111 -13.99 2.97 3.76
N SER A 112 -13.84 4.25 4.09
CA SER A 112 -14.03 5.36 3.13
C SER A 112 -12.97 5.32 2.01
N PHE A 113 -11.72 5.05 2.36
CA PHE A 113 -10.62 4.91 1.42
C PHE A 113 -10.84 3.75 0.42
N VAL A 114 -11.19 2.56 0.91
CA VAL A 114 -11.46 1.39 0.06
C VAL A 114 -12.62 1.65 -0.90
N ASN A 115 -13.69 2.31 -0.42
CA ASN A 115 -14.83 2.67 -1.25
C ASN A 115 -14.52 3.73 -2.31
N TRP A 116 -13.57 4.62 -2.04
CA TRP A 116 -13.08 5.58 -3.03
C TRP A 116 -12.17 4.89 -4.06
N LEU A 117 -11.24 4.07 -3.59
CA LEU A 117 -10.28 3.35 -4.42
C LEU A 117 -10.95 2.36 -5.39
N SER A 118 -12.04 1.73 -4.97
CA SER A 118 -12.80 0.79 -5.81
C SER A 118 -13.37 1.41 -7.09
N LYS A 119 -13.47 2.75 -7.14
CA LYS A 119 -14.01 3.50 -8.28
C LYS A 119 -12.93 3.98 -9.25
N ASP A 120 -11.66 3.93 -8.87
CA ASP A 120 -10.55 4.43 -9.69
C ASP A 120 -9.65 3.29 -10.18
N ILE A 121 -9.89 2.85 -11.41
CA ILE A 121 -9.15 1.74 -12.04
C ILE A 121 -7.66 2.10 -12.23
N SER A 122 -7.35 3.37 -12.49
CA SER A 122 -5.95 3.82 -12.65
C SER A 122 -5.18 3.61 -11.36
N LYS A 123 -5.77 3.99 -10.23
CA LYS A 123 -5.16 3.84 -8.91
C LYS A 123 -5.05 2.38 -8.46
N GLN A 124 -6.04 1.55 -8.81
CA GLN A 124 -5.94 0.11 -8.59
C GLN A 124 -4.74 -0.50 -9.35
N LYS A 125 -4.54 -0.08 -10.60
CA LYS A 125 -3.40 -0.50 -11.42
C LYS A 125 -2.07 -0.03 -10.82
N GLU A 126 -1.99 1.21 -10.37
CA GLU A 126 -0.80 1.73 -9.68
C GLU A 126 -0.43 0.88 -8.45
N LEU A 127 -1.40 0.53 -7.62
CA LEU A 127 -1.15 -0.30 -6.43
C LEU A 127 -0.80 -1.75 -6.80
N ALA A 128 -1.44 -2.34 -7.80
CA ALA A 128 -1.10 -3.67 -8.30
C ALA A 128 0.37 -3.72 -8.78
N ASN A 129 0.81 -2.69 -9.49
CA ASN A 129 2.17 -2.56 -9.97
C ASN A 129 3.15 -2.35 -8.82
N ALA A 130 2.84 -1.45 -7.87
CA ALA A 130 3.64 -1.23 -6.68
C ALA A 130 3.79 -2.51 -5.83
N PHE A 131 2.74 -3.31 -5.71
CA PHE A 131 2.71 -4.54 -4.91
C PHE A 131 3.40 -5.73 -5.57
N SER A 132 3.67 -5.67 -6.88
CA SER A 132 4.22 -6.79 -7.66
C SER A 132 5.45 -7.46 -7.04
N PRO A 133 6.45 -6.74 -6.49
CA PRO A 133 7.62 -7.38 -5.88
C PRO A 133 7.27 -8.21 -4.63
N ILE A 134 6.35 -7.71 -3.80
CA ILE A 134 5.90 -8.40 -2.59
C ILE A 134 5.05 -9.62 -2.98
N TYR A 135 4.13 -9.45 -3.93
CA TYR A 135 3.34 -10.55 -4.49
C TYR A 135 4.23 -11.71 -4.96
N ASN A 136 5.24 -11.41 -5.78
CA ASN A 136 6.15 -12.41 -6.32
C ASN A 136 6.96 -13.13 -5.23
N LEU A 137 7.36 -12.42 -4.17
CA LEU A 137 8.02 -13.02 -3.02
C LEU A 137 7.10 -14.00 -2.29
N LEU A 138 5.87 -13.58 -1.97
CA LEU A 138 4.90 -14.41 -1.26
C LEU A 138 4.54 -15.66 -2.06
N GLU A 139 4.42 -15.54 -3.38
CA GLU A 139 4.16 -16.69 -4.26
C GLU A 139 5.36 -17.64 -4.32
N LYS A 140 6.60 -17.12 -4.31
CA LYS A 140 7.81 -17.95 -4.21
C LYS A 140 7.85 -18.70 -2.88
N GLU A 141 7.63 -18.01 -1.76
CA GLU A 141 7.60 -18.59 -0.42
C GLU A 141 6.52 -19.69 -0.31
N ARG A 142 5.30 -19.39 -0.77
CA ARG A 142 4.21 -20.38 -0.83
C ARG A 142 4.62 -21.63 -1.61
N LYS A 143 5.21 -21.48 -2.79
CA LYS A 143 5.66 -22.62 -3.60
C LYS A 143 6.72 -23.49 -2.90
N LEU A 144 7.56 -22.88 -2.06
CA LEU A 144 8.60 -23.60 -1.33
C LEU A 144 8.06 -24.34 -0.10
N TYR A 145 7.18 -23.71 0.67
CA TYR A 145 6.82 -24.20 2.02
C TYR A 145 5.35 -24.60 2.18
N ALA A 146 4.49 -24.27 1.21
CA ALA A 146 3.04 -24.43 1.29
C ALA A 146 2.40 -24.62 -0.10
N ASN A 147 3.03 -25.43 -0.96
CA ASN A 147 2.63 -25.57 -2.37
C ASN A 147 1.20 -26.13 -2.56
N ASN A 148 0.68 -26.82 -1.55
CA ASN A 148 -0.63 -27.46 -1.52
C ASN A 148 -1.79 -26.52 -1.17
N ILE A 149 -1.53 -25.24 -0.86
CA ILE A 149 -2.56 -24.24 -0.57
C ILE A 149 -2.48 -23.04 -1.50
N THR A 150 -3.58 -22.30 -1.61
CA THR A 150 -3.64 -21.04 -2.37
C THR A 150 -2.85 -19.92 -1.68
N LEU A 151 -2.46 -18.91 -2.44
CA LEU A 151 -1.73 -17.75 -1.91
C LEU A 151 -2.54 -16.96 -0.87
N GLU A 152 -3.84 -16.78 -1.11
CA GLU A 152 -4.76 -16.19 -0.11
C GLU A 152 -4.78 -16.98 1.20
N LYS A 153 -4.84 -18.32 1.12
CA LYS A 153 -4.82 -19.17 2.32
C LYS A 153 -3.47 -19.08 3.03
N HIS A 154 -2.38 -19.02 2.28
CA HIS A 154 -1.04 -18.85 2.83
C HIS A 154 -0.91 -17.53 3.61
N ILE A 155 -1.29 -16.41 3.00
CA ILE A 155 -1.33 -15.09 3.68
C ILE A 155 -2.24 -15.13 4.90
N SER A 156 -3.44 -15.69 4.76
CA SER A 156 -4.36 -15.86 5.89
C SER A 156 -3.73 -16.63 7.06
N ASN A 157 -2.93 -17.66 6.78
CA ASN A 157 -2.24 -18.41 7.82
C ASN A 157 -1.15 -17.56 8.50
N ILE A 158 -0.38 -16.79 7.73
CA ILE A 158 0.62 -15.84 8.28
C ILE A 158 -0.05 -14.82 9.20
N LEU A 159 -1.16 -14.23 8.76
CA LEU A 159 -1.91 -13.22 9.51
C LEU A 159 -2.64 -13.80 10.74
N THR A 160 -2.84 -15.12 10.84
CA THR A 160 -3.56 -15.71 11.99
C THR A 160 -2.66 -16.46 12.97
N LYS A 161 -1.50 -16.96 12.53
CA LYS A 161 -0.56 -17.72 13.36
C LYS A 161 0.28 -16.84 14.30
N GLY A 162 0.44 -15.54 14.01
CA GLY A 162 1.11 -14.57 14.90
C GLY A 162 0.29 -14.14 16.14
N ARG A 163 -0.75 -14.90 16.53
CA ARG A 163 -1.70 -14.53 17.60
C ARG A 163 -1.30 -14.92 19.01
N HIS A 164 -0.23 -15.69 19.21
CA HIS A 164 0.33 -15.79 20.54
C HIS A 164 1.05 -14.47 20.81
N HIS A 165 0.61 -13.72 21.84
CA HIS A 165 1.25 -12.51 22.41
C HIS A 165 0.79 -11.08 22.03
N TYR A 166 -0.31 -10.85 21.32
CA TYR A 166 -0.73 -9.45 21.07
C TYR A 166 -1.42 -8.74 22.26
N LEU A 167 -1.78 -9.45 23.33
CA LEU A 167 -2.45 -8.86 24.49
C LEU A 167 -1.51 -8.44 25.64
N GLU A 168 -0.20 -8.74 25.58
CA GLU A 168 0.67 -8.46 26.74
C GLU A 168 1.90 -7.60 26.50
N GLU A 169 2.53 -7.56 25.33
CA GLU A 169 3.83 -6.87 25.26
C GLU A 169 4.08 -6.11 23.96
N TYR A 170 4.08 -4.78 24.10
CA TYR A 170 4.83 -3.80 23.31
C TYR A 170 6.36 -4.05 23.34
N ARG A 171 6.82 -5.32 23.32
CA ARG A 171 8.23 -5.65 23.49
C ARG A 171 8.67 -7.07 23.03
N ASN A 172 8.24 -7.51 21.84
CA ASN A 172 8.97 -8.43 20.89
C ASN A 172 9.47 -9.83 21.42
N PRO A 173 9.31 -10.94 20.66
CA PRO A 173 10.28 -11.19 19.58
C PRO A 173 9.71 -11.89 18.32
N VAL A 174 10.11 -11.36 17.16
CA VAL A 174 9.95 -11.93 15.80
C VAL A 174 8.52 -11.89 15.27
N ASP A 175 7.95 -10.69 15.16
CA ASP A 175 6.83 -10.47 14.25
C ASP A 175 7.25 -10.93 12.86
N ASN A 176 6.52 -11.90 12.29
CA ASN A 176 6.67 -12.27 10.90
C ASN A 176 6.64 -10.98 10.06
N PRO A 177 7.70 -10.61 9.32
CA PRO A 177 7.72 -9.29 8.72
C PRO A 177 6.65 -9.08 7.62
N VAL A 178 6.09 -10.16 7.06
CA VAL A 178 4.89 -10.09 6.20
C VAL A 178 3.67 -9.72 7.04
N ARG A 179 3.51 -10.29 8.24
CA ARG A 179 2.48 -9.84 9.19
C ARG A 179 2.71 -8.36 9.52
N SER A 180 3.90 -7.99 9.96
CA SER A 180 4.21 -6.59 10.31
C SER A 180 3.89 -5.63 9.15
N PHE A 181 4.19 -6.03 7.91
CA PHE A 181 3.81 -5.27 6.72
C PHE A 181 2.31 -4.98 6.62
N PHE A 182 1.43 -5.96 6.86
CA PHE A 182 -0.01 -5.74 6.76
C PHE A 182 -0.63 -5.03 7.97
N TYR A 183 0.00 -5.11 9.16
CA TYR A 183 -0.52 -4.46 10.38
C TYR A 183 0.00 -3.03 10.59
N HIS A 184 1.22 -2.70 10.15
CA HIS A 184 1.74 -1.33 10.28
C HIS A 184 1.02 -0.31 9.41
N TYR A 185 0.13 -0.74 8.51
CA TYR A 185 -0.59 0.17 7.63
C TYR A 185 -1.48 1.18 8.37
N VAL A 186 -1.96 0.83 9.56
CA VAL A 186 -2.78 1.71 10.40
C VAL A 186 -2.09 3.08 10.65
N THR A 187 -0.75 3.13 10.60
CA THR A 187 0.05 4.36 10.73
C THR A 187 -0.04 5.34 9.54
N PHE A 188 -0.63 4.92 8.41
CA PHE A 188 -0.76 5.74 7.17
C PHE A 188 -2.13 6.40 7.01
N ILE A 189 -2.92 6.42 8.08
CA ILE A 189 -4.25 7.03 8.09
C ILE A 189 -4.10 8.57 7.99
N ARG A 190 -4.17 9.13 6.76
CA ARG A 190 -4.12 10.58 6.38
C ARG A 190 -5.47 11.26 6.09
N ASN A 191 -5.58 12.58 6.21
CA ASN A 191 -6.88 13.26 6.24
C ASN A 191 -7.71 13.10 4.95
N THR A 192 -7.09 12.92 3.79
CA THR A 192 -7.79 12.69 2.51
C THR A 192 -7.51 11.30 1.93
N ASN A 193 -8.39 10.84 1.03
CA ASN A 193 -8.20 9.56 0.34
C ASN A 193 -6.98 9.58 -0.57
N GLU A 194 -6.71 10.72 -1.21
CA GLU A 194 -5.54 10.95 -2.05
C GLU A 194 -4.24 10.89 -1.23
N GLU A 195 -4.19 11.53 -0.06
CA GLU A 195 -3.04 11.42 0.84
C GLU A 195 -2.85 9.99 1.35
N MET A 196 -3.95 9.30 1.70
CA MET A 196 -3.89 7.89 2.08
C MET A 196 -3.36 7.02 0.94
N PHE A 197 -3.77 7.30 -0.30
CA PHE A 197 -3.31 6.58 -1.48
C PHE A 197 -1.81 6.74 -1.69
N GLU A 198 -1.30 7.98 -1.67
CA GLU A 198 0.13 8.24 -1.85
C GLU A 198 0.95 7.62 -0.72
N ALA A 199 0.52 7.79 0.54
CA ALA A 199 1.18 7.16 1.68
C ALA A 199 1.17 5.63 1.58
N PHE A 200 0.07 5.04 1.10
CA PHE A 200 -0.04 3.60 0.94
C PHE A 200 0.86 3.05 -0.17
N LYS A 201 0.90 3.75 -1.31
CA LYS A 201 1.77 3.43 -2.44
C LYS A 201 3.24 3.54 -2.02
N GLU A 202 3.62 4.63 -1.37
CA GLU A 202 4.96 4.85 -0.82
C GLU A 202 5.33 3.77 0.19
N TYR A 203 4.40 3.39 1.07
CA TYR A 203 4.59 2.30 2.02
C TYR A 203 4.89 0.97 1.33
N ILE A 204 4.07 0.58 0.34
CA ILE A 204 4.27 -0.65 -0.43
C ILE A 204 5.65 -0.62 -1.12
N GLN A 205 6.01 0.51 -1.73
CA GLN A 205 7.27 0.67 -2.45
C GLN A 205 8.47 0.65 -1.52
N SER A 206 8.41 1.36 -0.39
CA SER A 206 9.51 1.46 0.58
C SER A 206 9.76 0.16 1.34
N ASN A 207 8.72 -0.66 1.54
CA ASN A 207 8.83 -1.94 2.25
C ASN A 207 9.19 -3.13 1.35
N THR A 208 9.45 -2.90 0.06
CA THR A 208 10.12 -3.91 -0.77
C THR A 208 11.54 -4.24 -0.28
N MET A 209 12.21 -3.32 0.42
CA MET A 209 13.48 -3.59 1.10
C MET A 209 13.33 -4.40 2.40
N ILE A 210 12.19 -4.31 3.10
CA ILE A 210 11.88 -5.20 4.24
C ILE A 210 11.61 -6.63 3.74
N VAL A 211 10.98 -6.76 2.57
CA VAL A 211 10.89 -8.02 1.82
C VAL A 211 12.27 -8.59 1.43
N GLN A 212 13.27 -7.74 1.19
CA GLN A 212 14.64 -8.19 1.00
C GLN A 212 15.24 -8.73 2.32
N SER A 213 14.98 -8.10 3.47
CA SER A 213 15.40 -8.63 4.77
C SER A 213 14.72 -9.96 5.16
N LEU A 214 13.46 -10.16 4.72
CA LEU A 214 12.73 -11.42 4.78
C LEU A 214 13.38 -12.51 3.93
N ARG A 215 13.85 -12.16 2.72
CA ARG A 215 14.54 -13.07 1.82
C ARG A 215 15.83 -13.62 2.45
N ASP A 216 16.59 -12.76 3.11
CA ASP A 216 17.86 -13.13 3.74
C ASP A 216 17.67 -14.02 4.98
N THR A 217 16.50 -13.99 5.63
CA THR A 217 16.16 -14.88 6.75
C THR A 217 15.64 -16.24 6.30
N VAL A 218 14.93 -16.31 5.17
CA VAL A 218 14.42 -17.56 4.58
C VAL A 218 15.56 -18.44 4.02
N GLU A 219 16.67 -17.85 3.56
CA GLU A 219 17.85 -18.58 3.07
C GLU A 219 18.75 -19.14 4.20
N PHE A 220 18.51 -18.79 5.47
CA PHE A 220 19.39 -19.15 6.60
C PHE A 220 18.90 -20.31 7.48
N ILE A 221 17.70 -20.86 7.24
CA ILE A 221 17.19 -22.01 8.01
C ILE A 221 17.62 -23.31 7.28
N PRO A 222 18.55 -24.11 7.84
CA PRO A 222 18.93 -25.37 7.22
C PRO A 222 17.71 -26.29 7.14
N ILE A 223 17.45 -26.82 5.95
CA ILE A 223 16.46 -27.88 5.75
C ILE A 223 16.92 -29.08 6.58
N PRO A 224 16.14 -29.59 7.56
CA PRO A 224 16.46 -30.86 8.18
C PRO A 224 16.26 -31.94 7.11
N THR A 225 17.35 -32.51 6.62
CA THR A 225 17.32 -33.73 5.82
C THR A 225 16.70 -34.84 6.67
N GLN A 226 15.56 -35.38 6.22
CA GLN A 226 15.04 -36.68 6.67
C GLN A 226 15.86 -37.81 6.07
#